data_AF-A0A939H8I9-F1
#
_entry.id   AF-A0A939H8I9-F1
#
_cell.length_a   1.000
_cell.length_b   1.000
_cell.length_c   1.000
_cell.angle_alpha   90.00
_cell.angle_beta   90.00
_cell.angle_gamma   90.00
#
_symmetry.space_group_name_H-M   'P 1'
#
loop_
_entity.id
_entity.type
_entity.pdbx_description
1 polymer ?
#
loop_
_entity_poly.entity_id
_entity_poly.type
_entity_poly.pdbx_seq_one_letter_code
_entity_poly.pdbx_strand_id
1 'polypeptide(L)'
;MPEGNGIGIDLGIRDFAVVNTMENPFANINKTRSVRELEKRLKREQRRLSRKYESLKVRNKETKGGATRQNIHKQTIKVQKLHQRLSCIRENHINQVIRQKPRFMSMEDLNVKGMMKNRHLAKAVQSQNFYSFRLKLADKCRKNGIELRIADRWYPSSRLCSECGSIRKDLKLSDRTYRCDACGLVIDRDRNASMNLLNAKVYNVAP
;
A
#
# COMPACT_ATOMS: atom_id res chain seq x y z
N MET A 1 -0.33 -20.54 -20.43
CA MET A 1 0.65 -19.46 -20.17
C MET A 1 -0.12 -18.22 -19.70
N PRO A 2 0.44 -17.25 -18.96
CA PRO A 2 -0.32 -16.05 -18.61
C PRO A 2 -0.58 -15.23 -19.89
N GLU A 3 -1.86 -15.03 -20.20
CA GLU A 3 -2.35 -14.39 -21.44
C GLU A 3 -2.53 -12.87 -21.31
N GLY A 4 -2.28 -12.28 -20.13
CA GLY A 4 -2.45 -10.84 -19.88
C GLY A 4 -1.21 -9.98 -20.17
N ASN A 5 -1.43 -8.74 -20.62
CA ASN A 5 -0.40 -7.69 -20.61
C ASN A 5 0.14 -7.48 -19.17
N GLY A 6 1.32 -6.84 -19.05
CA GLY A 6 1.86 -6.48 -17.74
C GLY A 6 1.01 -5.43 -17.02
N ILE A 7 1.23 -5.26 -15.71
CA ILE A 7 0.57 -4.23 -14.89
C ILE A 7 1.60 -3.31 -14.26
N GLY A 8 1.41 -2.00 -14.41
CA GLY A 8 2.18 -0.98 -13.68
C GLY A 8 1.45 -0.52 -12.41
N ILE A 9 2.14 -0.53 -11.27
CA ILE A 9 1.63 -0.16 -9.96
C ILE A 9 2.39 1.06 -9.45
N ASP A 10 1.74 2.23 -9.48
CA ASP A 10 2.25 3.45 -8.86
C ASP A 10 1.77 3.53 -7.40
N LEU A 11 2.70 3.60 -6.44
CA LEU A 11 2.39 3.55 -5.00
C LEU A 11 2.37 4.96 -4.39
N GLY A 12 1.19 5.57 -4.29
CA GLY A 12 1.03 6.92 -3.74
C GLY A 12 0.63 6.97 -2.26
N ILE A 13 1.07 8.00 -1.52
CA ILE A 13 0.54 8.30 -0.17
C ILE A 13 -0.93 8.74 -0.25
N ARG A 14 -1.26 9.54 -1.28
CA ARG A 14 -2.64 9.98 -1.53
C ARG A 14 -3.43 8.76 -2.02
N ASP A 15 -3.02 8.13 -3.11
CA ASP A 15 -3.76 7.00 -3.69
C ASP A 15 -2.87 5.75 -3.62
N PHE A 16 -3.13 4.92 -2.60
CA PHE A 16 -2.32 3.79 -2.11
C PHE A 16 -1.64 2.95 -3.18
N ALA A 17 -2.36 2.67 -4.26
CA ALA A 17 -1.85 2.01 -5.44
C ALA A 17 -2.75 2.45 -6.60
N VAL A 18 -2.23 3.24 -7.55
CA VAL A 18 -2.84 3.34 -8.87
C VAL A 18 -2.29 2.14 -9.65
N VAL A 19 -3.05 1.05 -9.58
CA VAL A 19 -2.81 -0.12 -10.41
C VAL A 19 -3.48 0.18 -11.75
N ASN A 20 -2.69 0.49 -12.77
CA ASN A 20 -3.22 0.70 -14.10
C ASN A 20 -3.28 -0.66 -14.81
N THR A 21 -4.46 -1.26 -14.78
CA THR A 21 -4.92 -2.06 -15.92
C THR A 21 -5.54 -1.11 -16.93
N MET A 22 -5.30 -1.34 -18.23
CA MET A 22 -5.54 -0.43 -19.36
C MET A 22 -6.85 0.39 -19.35
N GLU A 23 -7.89 -0.02 -18.60
CA GLU A 23 -9.21 0.62 -18.59
C GLU A 23 -9.69 1.15 -17.24
N ASN A 24 -9.24 0.61 -16.09
CA ASN A 24 -9.78 1.01 -14.78
C ASN A 24 -8.71 0.98 -13.66
N PRO A 25 -8.41 2.14 -13.03
CA PRO A 25 -7.53 2.18 -11.86
C PRO A 25 -8.20 1.51 -10.66
N PHE A 26 -7.46 0.67 -9.94
CA PHE A 26 -7.96 0.11 -8.69
C PHE A 26 -8.05 1.20 -7.61
N ALA A 27 -9.23 1.33 -6.98
CA ALA A 27 -9.44 2.32 -5.93
C ALA A 27 -8.62 2.01 -4.66
N ASN A 28 -8.15 3.06 -3.99
CA ASN A 28 -7.44 2.96 -2.71
C ASN A 28 -8.35 2.33 -1.63
N ILE A 29 -8.13 1.06 -1.31
CA ILE A 29 -8.90 0.33 -0.30
C ILE A 29 -8.76 0.91 1.12
N ASN A 30 -7.62 1.52 1.47
CA ASN A 30 -7.39 2.10 2.79
C ASN A 30 -8.24 3.36 3.03
N LYS A 31 -8.76 3.99 1.96
CA LYS A 31 -9.65 5.16 2.06
C LYS A 31 -11.14 4.80 2.11
N THR A 32 -11.51 3.53 1.92
CA THR A 32 -12.92 3.11 1.97
C THR A 32 -13.55 3.42 3.33
N ARG A 33 -14.84 3.75 3.32
CA ARG A 33 -15.60 4.03 4.56
C ARG A 33 -15.49 2.88 5.55
N SER A 34 -15.62 1.65 5.07
CA SER A 34 -15.52 0.42 5.87
C SER A 34 -14.17 0.27 6.55
N VAL A 35 -13.05 0.47 5.83
CA VAL A 35 -11.70 0.41 6.42
C VAL A 35 -11.51 1.53 7.45
N ARG A 36 -11.92 2.77 7.14
CA ARG A 36 -11.83 3.89 8.10
C ARG A 36 -12.61 3.64 9.37
N GLU A 37 -13.80 3.06 9.29
CA GLU A 37 -14.62 2.70 10.45
C GLU A 37 -13.96 1.58 11.27
N LEU A 38 -13.41 0.56 10.61
CA LEU A 38 -12.67 -0.52 11.26
C LEU A 38 -11.41 -0.01 11.96
N GLU A 39 -10.64 0.90 11.34
CA GLU A 39 -9.46 1.51 11.96
C GLU A 39 -9.82 2.39 13.16
N LYS A 40 -10.89 3.18 13.06
CA LYS A 40 -11.43 3.95 14.21
C LYS A 40 -11.81 3.02 15.36
N ARG A 41 -12.47 1.90 15.06
CA ARG A 41 -12.84 0.88 16.06
C ARG A 41 -11.61 0.23 16.66
N LEU A 42 -10.64 -0.17 15.83
CA LEU A 42 -9.38 -0.76 16.27
C LEU A 42 -8.65 0.16 17.26
N LYS A 43 -8.53 1.45 16.94
CA LYS A 43 -7.92 2.45 17.83
C LYS A 43 -8.64 2.54 19.19
N ARG A 44 -9.98 2.50 19.20
CA ARG A 44 -10.77 2.50 20.45
C ARG A 44 -10.53 1.24 21.27
N GLU A 45 -10.53 0.06 20.63
CA GLU A 45 -10.32 -1.22 21.32
C GLU A 45 -8.87 -1.39 21.81
N GLN A 46 -7.87 -0.86 21.09
CA GLN A 46 -6.47 -0.80 21.54
C GLN A 46 -6.30 0.11 22.76
N ARG A 47 -6.96 1.28 22.80
CA ARG A 47 -6.96 2.14 23.99
C ARG A 47 -7.60 1.46 25.20
N ARG A 48 -8.70 0.74 25.00
CA ARG A 48 -9.33 -0.09 26.05
C ARG A 48 -8.39 -1.19 26.55
N LEU A 49 -7.66 -1.84 25.64
CA LEU A 49 -6.66 -2.84 25.99
C LEU A 49 -5.51 -2.23 26.82
N SER A 50 -4.96 -1.08 26.40
CA SER A 50 -3.91 -0.36 27.15
C SER A 50 -4.35 -0.04 28.58
N ARG A 51 -5.52 0.56 28.75
CA ARG A 51 -6.07 0.89 30.08
C ARG A 51 -6.26 -0.34 30.97
N LYS A 52 -6.63 -1.49 30.40
CA LYS A 52 -6.72 -2.75 31.15
C LYS A 52 -5.35 -3.25 31.60
N TYR A 53 -4.32 -3.14 30.76
CA TYR A 53 -2.94 -3.46 31.15
C TYR A 53 -2.41 -2.52 32.24
N GLU A 54 -2.68 -1.22 32.14
CA GLU A 54 -2.35 -0.24 33.17
C GLU A 54 -3.03 -0.61 34.51
N SER A 55 -4.33 -0.91 34.49
CA SER A 55 -5.06 -1.35 35.68
C SER A 55 -4.52 -2.64 36.29
N LEU A 56 -4.09 -3.61 35.47
CA LEU A 56 -3.46 -4.85 35.95
C LEU A 56 -2.13 -4.57 36.66
N LYS A 57 -1.30 -3.64 36.15
CA LYS A 57 -0.01 -3.28 36.75
C LYS A 57 -0.19 -2.71 38.17
N VAL A 58 -1.24 -1.90 38.39
CA VAL A 58 -1.57 -1.37 39.71
C VAL A 58 -2.04 -2.50 40.63
N ARG A 59 -3.04 -3.29 40.19
CA ARG A 59 -3.67 -4.33 41.03
C ARG A 59 -2.76 -5.49 41.38
N ASN A 60 -1.83 -5.90 40.51
CA ASN A 60 -0.88 -6.98 40.82
C ASN A 60 0.02 -6.66 42.02
N LYS A 61 0.16 -5.39 42.42
CA LYS A 61 0.86 -4.99 43.65
C LYS A 61 0.01 -5.23 44.91
N GLU A 62 -1.31 -5.36 44.78
CA GLU A 62 -2.27 -5.40 45.90
C GLU A 62 -2.97 -6.77 46.03
N THR A 63 -3.37 -7.40 44.93
CA THR A 63 -4.02 -8.72 44.88
C THR A 63 -3.76 -9.40 43.53
N LYS A 64 -3.50 -10.72 43.52
CA LYS A 64 -3.24 -11.50 42.29
C LYS A 64 -4.47 -11.46 41.36
N GLY A 65 -4.47 -10.56 40.37
CA GLY A 65 -5.66 -10.13 39.60
C GLY A 65 -6.18 -11.10 38.52
N GLY A 66 -6.61 -12.30 38.89
CA GLY A 66 -7.08 -13.35 37.96
C GLY A 66 -8.19 -12.91 37.00
N ALA A 67 -9.29 -12.32 37.50
CA ALA A 67 -10.39 -11.83 36.67
C ALA A 67 -9.97 -10.72 35.68
N THR A 68 -9.03 -9.86 36.09
CA THR A 68 -8.46 -8.81 35.22
C THR A 68 -7.69 -9.42 34.05
N ARG A 69 -6.93 -10.50 34.30
CA ARG A 69 -6.18 -11.21 33.25
C ARG A 69 -7.10 -11.85 32.21
N GLN A 70 -8.20 -12.48 32.64
CA GLN A 70 -9.21 -13.01 31.72
C GLN A 70 -9.87 -11.91 30.87
N ASN A 71 -10.17 -10.77 31.48
CA ASN A 71 -10.75 -9.63 30.77
C ASN A 71 -9.78 -9.01 29.74
N ILE A 72 -8.48 -8.99 30.03
CA ILE A 72 -7.43 -8.60 29.07
C ILE A 72 -7.37 -9.57 27.91
N HIS A 73 -7.44 -10.88 28.18
CA HIS A 73 -7.44 -11.90 27.13
C HIS A 73 -8.64 -11.72 26.18
N LYS A 74 -9.86 -11.58 26.73
CA LYS A 74 -11.06 -11.28 25.95
C LYS A 74 -10.90 -10.01 25.09
N GLN A 75 -10.27 -8.97 25.63
CA GLN A 75 -10.02 -7.73 24.90
C GLN A 75 -8.96 -7.89 23.80
N THR A 76 -7.92 -8.69 24.05
CA THR A 76 -6.86 -9.02 23.08
C THR A 76 -7.45 -9.72 21.87
N ILE A 77 -8.34 -10.70 22.09
CA ILE A 77 -9.07 -11.39 21.00
C ILE A 77 -9.88 -10.39 20.16
N LYS A 78 -10.54 -9.40 20.78
CA LYS A 78 -11.29 -8.38 20.02
C LYS A 78 -10.37 -7.56 19.10
N VAL A 79 -9.20 -7.14 19.61
CA VAL A 79 -8.20 -6.42 18.83
C VAL A 79 -7.65 -7.28 17.69
N GLN A 80 -7.32 -8.55 17.97
CA GLN A 80 -6.86 -9.51 16.97
C GLN A 80 -7.90 -9.74 15.86
N LYS A 81 -9.18 -9.92 16.19
CA LYS A 81 -10.27 -10.06 15.20
C LYS A 81 -10.38 -8.84 14.28
N LEU A 82 -10.14 -7.63 14.79
CA LEU A 82 -10.14 -6.40 13.97
C LEU A 82 -8.93 -6.35 13.04
N HIS A 83 -7.74 -6.74 13.53
CA HIS A 83 -6.55 -6.88 12.68
C HIS A 83 -6.75 -7.93 11.58
N GLN A 84 -7.31 -9.09 11.93
CA GLN A 84 -7.66 -10.15 10.97
C GLN A 84 -8.57 -9.59 9.86
N ARG A 85 -9.66 -8.90 10.24
CA ARG A 85 -10.61 -8.36 9.28
C ARG A 85 -9.98 -7.35 8.32
N LEU A 86 -9.14 -6.44 8.85
CA LEU A 86 -8.37 -5.50 8.02
C LEU A 86 -7.38 -6.23 7.09
N SER A 87 -6.73 -7.29 7.58
CA SER A 87 -5.84 -8.12 6.78
C SER A 87 -6.57 -8.80 5.62
N CYS A 88 -7.74 -9.39 5.89
CA CYS A 88 -8.57 -10.04 4.87
C CYS A 88 -9.01 -9.04 3.78
N ILE A 89 -9.41 -7.81 4.14
CA ILE A 89 -9.77 -6.78 3.16
C ILE A 89 -8.58 -6.46 2.24
N ARG A 90 -7.39 -6.26 2.82
CA ARG A 90 -6.17 -5.95 2.06
C ARG A 90 -5.72 -7.12 1.18
N GLU A 91 -5.83 -8.34 1.67
CA GLU A 91 -5.52 -9.54 0.90
C GLU A 91 -6.50 -9.77 -0.24
N ASN A 92 -7.79 -9.53 -0.03
CA ASN A 92 -8.80 -9.62 -1.08
C ASN A 92 -8.50 -8.65 -2.22
N HIS A 93 -8.03 -7.45 -1.92
CA HIS A 93 -7.61 -6.49 -2.92
C HIS A 93 -6.42 -6.98 -3.76
N ILE A 94 -5.37 -7.49 -3.13
CA ILE A 94 -4.23 -8.11 -3.83
C ILE A 94 -4.72 -9.27 -4.71
N ASN A 95 -5.60 -10.12 -4.17
CA ASN A 95 -6.17 -11.24 -4.92
C ASN A 95 -6.98 -10.76 -6.14
N GLN A 96 -7.71 -9.64 -6.06
CA GLN A 96 -8.43 -9.07 -7.20
C GLN A 96 -7.48 -8.65 -8.34
N VAL A 97 -6.34 -8.03 -7.99
CA VAL A 97 -5.31 -7.65 -8.97
C VAL A 97 -4.67 -8.91 -9.59
N ILE A 98 -4.28 -9.89 -8.77
CA ILE A 98 -3.68 -11.15 -9.23
C ILE A 98 -4.63 -11.96 -10.12
N ARG A 99 -5.95 -11.92 -9.88
CA ARG A 99 -6.97 -12.63 -10.68
C ARG A 99 -7.00 -12.22 -12.14
N GLN A 100 -6.48 -11.04 -12.48
CA GLN A 100 -6.32 -10.60 -13.88
C GLN A 100 -5.25 -11.40 -14.63
N LYS A 101 -4.49 -12.27 -13.94
CA LYS A 101 -3.44 -13.14 -14.49
C LYS A 101 -2.46 -12.39 -15.42
N PRO A 102 -1.88 -11.25 -14.97
CA PRO A 102 -0.88 -10.57 -15.78
C PRO A 102 0.38 -11.42 -15.92
N ARG A 103 1.12 -11.22 -17.02
CA ARG A 103 2.44 -11.86 -17.19
C ARG A 103 3.45 -11.39 -16.15
N PHE A 104 3.42 -10.10 -15.83
CA PHE A 104 4.28 -9.50 -14.81
C PHE A 104 3.59 -8.28 -14.19
N MET A 105 4.04 -7.89 -13.00
CA MET A 105 3.67 -6.63 -12.36
C MET A 105 4.93 -5.82 -12.10
N SER A 106 4.89 -4.51 -12.33
CA SER A 106 5.99 -3.59 -12.06
C SER A 106 5.60 -2.56 -11.01
N MET A 107 6.45 -2.30 -10.03
CA MET A 107 6.28 -1.24 -9.03
C MET A 107 7.59 -0.55 -8.71
N GLU A 108 7.52 0.65 -8.15
CA GLU A 108 8.70 1.37 -7.67
C GLU A 108 9.17 0.93 -6.27
N ASP A 109 10.48 1.04 -6.03
CA ASP A 109 11.03 0.93 -4.67
C ASP A 109 10.81 2.22 -3.86
N LEU A 110 9.81 2.21 -2.99
CA LEU A 110 9.54 3.32 -2.08
C LEU A 110 10.49 3.32 -0.89
N ASN A 111 11.09 4.48 -0.60
CA ASN A 111 11.83 4.71 0.66
C ASN A 111 10.88 4.93 1.84
N VAL A 112 10.14 3.88 2.21
CA VAL A 112 9.16 3.90 3.31
C VAL A 112 9.82 4.35 4.62
N LYS A 113 11.05 3.92 4.90
CA LYS A 113 11.80 4.33 6.10
C LYS A 113 12.04 5.84 6.12
N GLY A 114 12.44 6.43 4.99
CA GLY A 114 12.62 7.88 4.85
C GLY A 114 11.30 8.63 4.98
N MET A 115 10.24 8.15 4.33
CA MET A 115 8.90 8.76 4.39
C MET A 115 8.33 8.75 5.82
N MET A 116 8.64 7.72 6.61
CA MET A 116 8.26 7.62 8.02
C MET A 116 8.99 8.62 8.93
N LYS A 117 10.15 9.16 8.53
CA LYS A 117 10.85 10.22 9.28
C LYS A 117 10.17 11.59 9.15
N ASN A 118 9.40 11.81 8.08
CA ASN A 118 8.65 13.04 7.90
C ASN A 118 7.40 13.04 8.80
N ARG A 119 7.39 13.88 9.85
CA ARG A 119 6.31 13.94 10.84
C ARG A 119 4.92 14.24 10.23
N HIS A 120 4.86 14.99 9.13
CA HIS A 120 3.60 15.33 8.47
C HIS A 120 3.04 14.14 7.65
N LEU A 121 3.92 13.31 7.08
CA LEU A 121 3.54 12.18 6.22
C LEU A 121 3.49 10.85 6.96
N ALA A 122 4.23 10.70 8.06
CA ALA A 122 4.42 9.44 8.77
C ALA A 122 3.10 8.72 9.09
N LYS A 123 2.09 9.46 9.53
CA LYS A 123 0.76 8.89 9.84
C LYS A 123 0.06 8.33 8.61
N ALA A 124 0.13 9.03 7.48
CA ALA A 124 -0.49 8.59 6.23
C ALA A 124 0.28 7.42 5.60
N VAL A 125 1.61 7.43 5.70
CA VAL A 125 2.49 6.34 5.25
C VAL A 125 2.24 5.08 6.08
N GLN A 126 2.14 5.22 7.41
CA GLN A 126 1.84 4.12 8.31
C GLN A 126 0.47 3.50 8.02
N SER A 127 -0.56 4.30 7.73
CA SER A 127 -1.88 3.77 7.40
C SER A 127 -1.91 3.01 6.07
N GLN A 128 -1.03 3.36 5.13
CA GLN A 128 -0.90 2.64 3.87
C GLN A 128 -0.30 1.24 4.07
N ASN A 129 0.64 1.07 5.00
CA ASN A 129 1.26 -0.24 5.27
C ASN A 129 1.99 -0.83 4.04
N PHE A 130 2.69 0.02 3.28
CA PHE A 130 3.40 -0.31 2.03
C PHE A 130 4.31 -1.54 2.14
N TYR A 131 5.04 -1.67 3.26
CA TYR A 131 5.93 -2.80 3.47
C TYR A 131 5.19 -4.15 3.45
N SER A 132 4.11 -4.27 4.23
CA SER A 132 3.31 -5.50 4.23
C SER A 132 2.59 -5.73 2.91
N PHE A 133 2.19 -4.66 2.22
CA PHE A 133 1.60 -4.78 0.89
C PHE A 133 2.59 -5.40 -0.09
N ARG A 134 3.82 -4.87 -0.17
CA ARG A 134 4.88 -5.40 -1.04
C ARG A 134 5.18 -6.87 -0.74
N LEU A 135 5.35 -7.22 0.54
CA LEU A 135 5.61 -8.60 0.95
C LEU A 135 4.49 -9.56 0.54
N LYS A 136 3.23 -9.19 0.79
CA LYS A 136 2.09 -10.03 0.43
C LYS A 136 1.91 -10.13 -1.08
N LEU A 137 2.15 -9.04 -1.82
CA LEU A 137 2.10 -9.03 -3.27
C LEU A 137 3.18 -9.95 -3.84
N ALA A 138 4.42 -9.85 -3.36
CA ALA A 138 5.52 -10.73 -3.77
C ALA A 138 5.19 -12.21 -3.54
N ASP A 139 4.74 -12.58 -2.33
CA ASP A 139 4.33 -13.95 -2.02
C ASP A 139 3.19 -14.45 -2.92
N LYS A 140 2.21 -13.60 -3.21
CA LYS A 140 1.10 -13.93 -4.11
C LYS A 140 1.55 -14.07 -5.56
N CYS A 141 2.39 -13.17 -6.06
CA CYS A 141 2.97 -13.22 -7.39
C CYS A 141 3.74 -14.52 -7.58
N ARG A 142 4.65 -14.84 -6.65
CA ARG A 142 5.43 -16.09 -6.62
C ARG A 142 4.54 -17.34 -6.66
N LYS A 143 3.49 -17.38 -5.84
CA LYS A 143 2.52 -18.49 -5.81
C LYS A 143 1.72 -18.66 -7.11
N ASN A 144 1.57 -17.60 -7.91
CA ASN A 144 0.81 -17.62 -9.16
C ASN A 144 1.72 -17.64 -10.41
N GLY A 145 3.04 -17.75 -10.24
CA GLY A 145 4.00 -17.70 -11.35
C GLY A 145 4.04 -16.34 -12.07
N ILE A 146 3.68 -15.26 -11.37
CA ILE A 146 3.71 -13.89 -11.88
C ILE A 146 5.03 -13.25 -11.44
N GLU A 147 5.77 -12.66 -12.37
CA GLU A 147 7.00 -11.93 -12.06
C GLU A 147 6.66 -10.57 -11.44
N LEU A 148 7.21 -10.26 -10.26
CA LEU A 148 7.09 -8.93 -9.65
C LEU A 148 8.40 -8.16 -9.85
N ARG A 149 8.36 -7.12 -10.68
CA ARG A 149 9.47 -6.24 -11.03
C ARG A 149 9.48 -5.01 -10.14
N ILE A 150 10.65 -4.70 -9.59
CA ILE A 150 10.91 -3.54 -8.75
C ILE A 150 11.82 -2.58 -9.51
N ALA A 151 11.25 -1.48 -9.98
CA ALA A 151 12.00 -0.39 -10.58
C ALA A 151 12.80 0.35 -9.49
N ASP A 152 14.00 0.78 -9.84
CA ASP A 152 14.83 1.58 -8.93
C ASP A 152 14.12 2.88 -8.54
N ARG A 153 14.36 3.33 -7.31
CA ARG A 153 13.75 4.53 -6.75
C ARG A 153 14.09 5.83 -7.47
N TRP A 154 15.18 5.86 -8.23
CA TRP A 154 15.60 7.00 -9.04
C TRP A 154 15.02 6.96 -10.46
N TYR A 155 14.31 5.88 -10.81
CA TYR A 155 13.58 5.78 -12.06
C TYR A 155 12.56 6.93 -12.15
N PRO A 156 12.62 7.79 -13.18
CA PRO A 156 11.81 9.00 -13.24
C PRO A 156 10.38 8.71 -13.71
N SER A 157 9.70 7.72 -13.12
CA SER A 157 8.35 7.25 -13.53
C SER A 157 7.36 8.40 -13.75
N SER A 158 7.26 9.32 -12.80
CA SER A 158 6.32 10.46 -12.86
C SER A 158 6.76 11.57 -13.81
N ARG A 159 8.05 11.69 -14.12
CA ARG A 159 8.64 12.76 -14.94
C ARG A 159 8.91 12.35 -16.39
N LEU A 160 8.97 11.05 -16.66
CA LEU A 160 9.16 10.50 -18.00
C LEU A 160 7.85 10.58 -18.76
N CYS A 161 7.87 10.94 -20.04
CA CYS A 161 6.68 10.87 -20.88
C CYS A 161 6.46 9.41 -21.32
N SER A 162 5.27 8.86 -21.03
CA SER A 162 4.94 7.48 -21.42
C SER A 162 4.78 7.27 -22.94
N GLU A 163 4.72 8.35 -23.72
CA GLU A 163 4.56 8.30 -25.18
C GLU A 163 5.89 8.49 -25.92
N CYS A 164 6.63 9.57 -25.63
CA CYS A 164 7.87 9.90 -26.34
C CYS A 164 9.17 9.73 -25.55
N GLY A 165 9.09 9.41 -24.24
CA GLY A 165 10.28 9.21 -23.39
C GLY A 165 11.03 10.49 -22.99
N SER A 166 10.52 11.69 -23.32
CA SER A 166 11.10 12.94 -22.83
C SER A 166 10.98 13.05 -21.30
N ILE A 167 11.96 13.67 -20.64
CA ILE A 167 11.95 13.85 -19.18
C ILE A 167 11.62 15.31 -18.87
N ARG A 168 10.50 15.49 -18.15
CA ARG A 168 10.10 16.79 -17.62
C ARG A 168 10.75 17.06 -16.27
N LYS A 169 11.61 18.09 -16.20
CA LYS A 169 12.41 18.38 -15.00
C LYS A 169 11.68 19.21 -13.95
N ASP A 170 10.74 20.05 -14.36
CA ASP A 170 10.04 21.07 -13.56
C ASP A 170 8.72 20.58 -12.91
N LEU A 171 8.42 19.29 -13.01
CA LEU A 171 7.18 18.72 -12.48
C LEU A 171 7.11 18.78 -10.94
N LYS A 172 6.07 19.42 -10.40
CA LYS A 172 5.85 19.54 -8.96
C LYS A 172 4.93 18.44 -8.44
N LEU A 173 5.04 18.14 -7.14
CA LEU A 173 4.13 17.22 -6.45
C LEU A 173 2.66 17.67 -6.48
N SER A 174 2.41 18.98 -6.58
CA SER A 174 1.09 19.58 -6.75
C SER A 174 0.46 19.30 -8.11
N ASP A 175 1.28 19.05 -9.13
CA ASP A 175 0.81 18.90 -10.50
C ASP A 175 0.18 17.51 -10.66
N ARG A 176 -1.12 17.49 -10.93
CA ARG A 176 -1.90 16.25 -11.09
C ARG A 176 -2.07 15.84 -12.54
N THR A 177 -1.91 16.79 -13.45
CA THR A 177 -1.90 16.55 -14.89
C THR A 177 -0.47 16.59 -15.37
N TYR A 178 -0.03 15.53 -16.03
CA TYR A 178 1.20 15.49 -16.80
C TYR A 178 0.91 16.09 -18.18
N ARG A 179 1.69 17.12 -18.55
CA ARG A 179 1.73 17.68 -19.90
C ARG A 179 3.14 17.52 -20.43
N CYS A 180 3.28 16.90 -21.59
CA CYS A 180 4.55 16.74 -22.29
C CYS A 180 4.79 17.91 -23.24
N ASP A 181 5.92 18.59 -23.10
CA ASP A 181 6.29 19.70 -23.98
C ASP A 181 6.86 19.25 -25.32
N ALA A 182 7.28 17.97 -25.43
CA ALA A 182 7.89 17.42 -26.65
C ALA A 182 6.87 16.79 -27.61
N CYS A 183 5.85 16.08 -27.12
CA CYS A 183 4.85 15.39 -27.95
C CYS A 183 3.41 15.85 -27.71
N GLY A 184 3.17 16.74 -26.75
CA GLY A 184 1.84 17.27 -26.45
C GLY A 184 0.92 16.37 -25.61
N LEU A 185 1.37 15.18 -25.17
CA LEU A 185 0.60 14.28 -24.30
C LEU A 185 0.05 15.03 -23.08
N VAL A 186 -1.26 14.89 -22.81
CA VAL A 186 -1.92 15.38 -21.60
C VAL A 186 -2.66 14.23 -20.92
N ILE A 187 -2.24 13.86 -19.71
CA ILE A 187 -2.79 12.69 -18.99
C ILE A 187 -2.68 12.91 -17.47
N ASP A 188 -3.43 12.15 -16.65
CA ASP A 188 -3.19 12.12 -15.20
C ASP A 188 -1.75 11.65 -14.90
N ARG A 189 -1.08 12.33 -13.97
CA ARG A 189 0.32 12.08 -13.64
C ARG A 189 0.56 10.67 -13.10
N ASP A 190 -0.33 10.18 -12.24
CA ASP A 190 -0.16 8.86 -11.64
C ASP A 190 -0.43 7.77 -12.72
N ARG A 191 -1.33 8.05 -13.69
CA ARG A 191 -1.49 7.22 -14.90
C ARG A 191 -0.23 7.20 -15.78
N ASN A 192 0.40 8.35 -16.05
CA ASN A 192 1.68 8.41 -16.77
C ASN A 192 2.77 7.60 -16.04
N ALA A 193 2.89 7.77 -14.71
CA ALA A 193 3.84 7.04 -13.89
C ALA A 193 3.65 5.51 -13.98
N SER A 194 2.40 5.04 -13.88
CA SER A 194 2.08 3.62 -14.01
C SER A 194 2.44 3.03 -15.38
N MET A 195 2.24 3.78 -16.47
CA MET A 195 2.63 3.35 -17.82
C MET A 195 4.15 3.27 -17.97
N ASN A 196 4.88 4.23 -17.39
CA ASN A 196 6.34 4.18 -17.37
C ASN A 196 6.88 3.02 -16.53
N LEU A 197 6.23 2.68 -15.41
CA LEU A 197 6.60 1.52 -14.60
C LEU A 197 6.32 0.20 -15.35
N LEU A 198 5.20 0.12 -16.06
CA LEU A 198 4.89 -1.00 -16.95
C LEU A 198 5.99 -1.21 -18.00
N ASN A 199 6.48 -0.12 -18.59
CA ASN A 199 7.50 -0.11 -19.65
C ASN A 199 8.95 -0.08 -19.13
N ALA A 200 9.16 -0.16 -17.80
CA ALA A 200 10.50 -0.10 -17.22
C ALA A 200 11.37 -1.26 -17.69
N LYS A 201 12.55 -0.94 -18.24
CA LYS A 201 13.51 -1.92 -18.75
C LYS A 201 14.55 -2.37 -17.71
N VAL A 202 14.84 -1.50 -16.75
CA VAL A 202 15.80 -1.76 -15.67
C VAL A 202 15.02 -1.95 -14.37
N TYR A 203 15.06 -3.16 -13.84
CA TYR A 203 14.35 -3.56 -12.63
C TYR A 203 15.04 -4.74 -11.98
N ASN A 204 14.73 -4.95 -10.69
CA ASN A 204 15.07 -6.17 -9.95
C ASN A 204 13.82 -7.03 -9.79
N VAL A 205 13.96 -8.36 -9.84
CA VAL A 205 12.83 -9.26 -9.53
C VAL A 205 12.71 -9.40 -8.02
N ALA A 206 11.52 -9.21 -7.49
CA ALA A 206 11.24 -9.40 -6.07
C ALA A 206 11.38 -10.89 -5.68
N PRO A 207 11.94 -11.19 -4.50
CA PRO A 207 12.09 -12.56 -4.00
C PRO A 207 10.76 -13.21 -3.62
#